data_AF-A0A4R7B3E8-F1
#
_entry.id   AF-A0A4R7B3E8-F1
#
_cell.length_a   1.000
_cell.length_b   1.000
_cell.length_c   1.000
_cell.angle_alpha   90.00
_cell.angle_beta   90.00
_cell.angle_gamma   90.00
#
_symmetry.space_group_name_H-M   'P 1'
#
loop_
_entity.id
_entity.type
_entity.pdbx_description
1 polymer ?
#
loop_
_entity_poly.entity_id
_entity_poly.type
_entity_poly.pdbx_seq_one_letter_code
_entity_poly.pdbx_strand_id
1 'polypeptide(L)' 'MKVVEDLFAHFSAINMQGFKSLKEGQRVSFDIVNGPKGKQASNIQAV' A
#
# COMPACT_ATOMS: atom_id res chain seq x y z
N MET A 1 15.93 -7.82 10.85
CA MET A 1 14.96 -7.97 9.75
C MET A 1 13.67 -7.30 10.22
N LYS A 2 13.31 -6.12 9.67
CA LYS A 2 12.06 -5.46 10.07
C LYS A 2 10.92 -6.29 9.49
N VAL A 3 10.21 -7.01 10.37
CA VAL A 3 8.93 -7.61 10.02
C VAL A 3 7.96 -6.45 9.86
N VAL A 4 7.53 -6.20 8.62
CA VAL A 4 6.44 -5.26 8.37
C VAL A 4 5.17 -6.01 8.73
N GLU A 5 4.39 -5.43 9.64
CA GLU A 5 3.05 -5.95 9.96
C GLU A 5 2.16 -5.83 8.71
N ASP A 6 1.23 -6.77 8.54
CA ASP A 6 0.25 -6.66 7.46
C ASP A 6 -0.56 -5.37 7.62
N LEU A 7 -0.54 -4.53 6.59
CA LEU A 7 -1.18 -3.22 6.58
C LEU A 7 -2.40 -3.24 5.68
N PHE A 8 -3.46 -2.57 6.10
CA PHE A 8 -4.61 -2.34 5.23
C PHE A 8 -4.21 -1.42 4.06
N ALA A 9 -4.59 -1.80 2.84
CA ALA A 9 -4.36 -1.04 1.63
C ALA A 9 -5.66 -0.90 0.83
N HIS A 10 -6.16 0.31 0.68
CA HIS A 10 -7.30 0.60 -0.18
C HIS A 10 -6.82 0.96 -1.60
N PHE A 11 -7.54 0.56 -2.64
CA PHE A 11 -7.12 0.80 -4.03
C PHE A 11 -6.92 2.29 -4.36
N SER A 12 -7.62 3.18 -3.64
CA SER A 12 -7.47 4.64 -3.82
C SER A 12 -6.06 5.14 -3.49
N ALA A 13 -5.34 4.44 -2.62
CA ALA A 13 -3.97 4.77 -2.22
C ALA A 13 -2.92 4.36 -3.27
N ILE A 14 -3.31 3.61 -4.31
CA ILE A 14 -2.41 3.20 -5.39
C ILE A 14 -2.23 4.37 -6.36
N ASN A 15 -0.97 4.78 -6.53
CA ASN A 15 -0.52 5.80 -7.46
C ASN A 15 -0.08 5.13 -8.76
N MET A 16 -1.06 4.91 -9.65
CA MET A 16 -0.87 4.31 -10.97
C MET A 16 -1.83 4.98 -11.96
N GLN A 17 -1.42 5.07 -13.23
CA GLN A 17 -2.30 5.51 -14.31
C GLN A 17 -3.23 4.37 -14.75
N GLY A 18 -4.47 4.70 -15.13
CA GLY A 18 -5.46 3.70 -15.55
C GLY A 18 -6.05 2.91 -14.37
N PHE A 19 -6.26 1.60 -14.57
CA PHE A 19 -6.89 0.74 -13.56
C PHE A 19 -5.92 0.43 -12.41
N LYS A 20 -6.28 0.86 -11.20
CA LYS A 20 -5.45 0.74 -10.00
C LYS A 20 -5.51 -0.66 -9.40
N SER A 21 -4.48 -1.48 -9.66
CA SER A 21 -4.36 -2.83 -9.11
C SER A 21 -2.90 -3.21 -8.83
N LEU A 22 -2.72 -4.18 -7.94
CA LEU A 22 -1.44 -4.81 -7.64
C LEU A 22 -1.58 -6.31 -7.87
N LYS A 23 -0.52 -6.94 -8.37
CA LYS A 23 -0.44 -8.40 -8.48
C LYS A 23 0.04 -9.00 -7.17
N GLU A 24 -0.36 -10.23 -6.89
CA GLU A 24 0.18 -10.99 -5.76
C GLU A 24 1.72 -11.09 -5.88
N GLY A 25 2.43 -10.87 -4.78
CA GLY A 25 3.90 -10.86 -4.74
C GLY A 25 4.56 -9.63 -5.41
N GLN A 26 3.79 -8.69 -5.96
CA GLN A 26 4.34 -7.46 -6.53
C GLN A 26 4.99 -6.62 -5.44
N ARG A 27 6.25 -6.23 -5.66
CA ARG A 27 6.96 -5.31 -4.76
C ARG A 27 6.42 -3.90 -4.94
N VAL A 28 6.27 -3.21 -3.80
CA VAL A 28 5.76 -1.85 -3.75
C VAL A 28 6.55 -1.01 -2.75
N SER A 29 6.57 0.30 -2.97
CA SER A 29 6.91 1.31 -1.96
C SER A 29 5.63 2.00 -1.48
N PHE A 30 5.57 2.34 -0.20
CA PHE A 30 4.43 3.03 0.40
C PHE A 30 4.84 3.74 1.70
N ASP A 31 4.00 4.65 2.15
CA ASP A 31 4.10 5.30 3.45
C ASP A 31 3.13 4.65 4.45
N ILE A 32 3.51 4.57 5.72
CA ILE A 32 2.63 4.10 6.80
C ILE A 32 1.97 5.31 7.45
N VAL A 33 0.64 5.32 7.48
CA VAL A 33 -0.15 6.38 8.14
C VAL A 33 -1.17 5.79 9.11
N ASN A 34 -1.53 6.55 10.14
CA ASN A 34 -2.60 6.16 11.07
C ASN A 34 -3.96 6.63 10.52
N GLY A 35 -4.85 5.68 10.28
CA GLY A 35 -6.22 5.94 9.84
C GLY A 35 -7.29 5.57 10.87
N PRO A 36 -8.57 5.74 10.54
CA PRO A 36 -9.68 5.42 11.44
C PRO A 36 -9.77 3.94 11.84
N LYS A 37 -9.07 3.05 11.13
CA LYS A 37 -9.01 1.59 11.40
C LYS A 37 -7.61 1.11 11.80
N GLY A 38 -6.74 2.02 12.27
CA GLY A 38 -5.35 1.71 12.59
C GLY A 38 -4.39 2.04 11.44
N LYS A 39 -3.21 1.41 11.45
CA LYS A 39 -2.16 1.65 10.45
C LYS A 39 -2.64 1.19 9.07
N GLN A 40 -2.40 2.01 8.05
CA GLN A 40 -2.72 1.72 6.66
C GLN A 40 -1.60 2.22 5.73
N ALA A 41 -1.53 1.66 4.52
CA ALA A 41 -0.59 2.08 3.49
C ALA A 41 -1.15 3.24 2.66
N SER A 42 -0.33 4.28 2.43
CA SER A 42 -0.62 5.41 1.53
C SER A 42 0.47 5.57 0.48
N ASN A 43 0.18 6.34 -0.57
CA ASN A 43 1.11 6.63 -1.67
C ASN A 43 1.76 5.39 -2.30
N ILE A 44 0.98 4.31 -2.46
CA ILE A 44 1.50 3.02 -2.89
C ILE A 44 1.93 3.11 -4.36
N GLN A 45 3.18 2.74 -4.65
CA GLN A 45 3.75 2.71 -5.99
C GLN A 45 4.41 1.36 -6.24
N ALA A 46 4.31 0.86 -7.46
CA ALA A 46 5.09 -0.28 -7.91
C ALA A 46 6.57 0.11 -7.95
N VAL A 47 7.45 -0.77 -7.46
CA VAL A 47 8.92 -0.66 -7.62
C VAL A 47 9.42 -1.54 -8.75
#